data_AF-A0A3E0VD24-F1
#
_entry.id   AF-A0A3E0VD24-F1
#
_cell.length_a   1.000
_cell.length_b   1.000
_cell.length_c   1.000
_cell.angle_alpha   90.00
_cell.angle_beta   90.00
_cell.angle_gamma   90.00
#
_symmetry.space_group_name_H-M   'P 1'
#
loop_
_entity.id
_entity.type
_entity.pdbx_description
1 polymer ?
#
loop_
_entity_poly.entity_id
_entity_poly.type
_entity_poly.pdbx_seq_one_letter_code
_entity_poly.pdbx_strand_id
1 'polypeptide(L)'
;MTSTLTFPSDSAPAFPALSLELPESWASFGTAGAVIAAGRAVPSGEFRPNVIVAVSRFGAGYTLEQATAEVTAQVSAIDGVVELGRDTLPVLGGEGFRIEFSYTDARVGTLMQGVRIAVVENGPVADLVQITATATGEQATTLWGELRDIQASAARA
;
A
#
# COMPACT_ATOMS: atom_id res chain seq x y z
N MET A 1 12.38 -39.35 -13.56
CA MET A 1 10.97 -39.01 -13.27
C MET A 1 10.87 -37.51 -13.24
N THR A 2 9.80 -36.95 -13.79
CA THR A 2 9.58 -35.49 -13.86
C THR A 2 8.29 -35.18 -13.12
N SER A 3 8.30 -34.19 -12.24
CA SER A 3 7.09 -33.66 -11.61
C SER A 3 6.82 -32.24 -12.11
N THR A 4 5.54 -31.91 -12.27
CA THR A 4 5.08 -30.57 -12.63
C THR A 4 4.60 -29.86 -11.37
N LEU A 5 5.09 -28.64 -11.15
CA LEU A 5 4.57 -27.74 -10.13
C LEU A 5 3.70 -26.68 -10.81
N THR A 6 2.56 -26.34 -10.20
CA THR A 6 1.61 -25.37 -10.73
C THR A 6 1.37 -24.25 -9.73
N PHE A 7 1.09 -23.06 -10.26
CA PHE A 7 0.68 -21.90 -9.47
C PHE A 7 -0.68 -21.41 -9.97
N PRO A 8 -1.66 -21.17 -9.08
CA PRO A 8 -1.61 -21.43 -7.64
C PRO A 8 -1.77 -22.93 -7.28
N SER A 9 -1.29 -23.32 -6.09
CA SER A 9 -1.49 -24.65 -5.48
C SER A 9 -1.32 -24.59 -3.95
N ASP A 10 -1.60 -25.67 -3.22
CA ASP A 10 -1.50 -25.70 -1.75
C ASP A 10 -0.08 -25.37 -1.22
N SER A 11 0.96 -25.77 -1.96
CA SER A 11 2.35 -25.45 -1.61
C SER A 11 2.84 -24.11 -2.17
N ALA A 12 2.07 -23.50 -3.09
CA ALA A 12 2.35 -22.21 -3.70
C ALA A 12 1.02 -21.45 -3.92
N PRO A 13 0.39 -20.96 -2.83
CA PRO A 13 -0.97 -20.42 -2.90
C PRO A 13 -1.02 -19.13 -3.73
N ALA A 14 -2.18 -18.78 -4.28
CA ALA A 14 -2.38 -17.48 -4.91
C ALA A 14 -2.14 -16.35 -3.90
N PHE A 15 -1.91 -15.12 -4.36
CA PHE A 15 -1.98 -13.95 -3.47
C PHE A 15 -3.40 -13.79 -2.90
N PRO A 16 -3.56 -13.15 -1.73
CA PRO A 16 -4.87 -12.84 -1.20
C PRO A 16 -5.70 -12.06 -2.22
N ALA A 17 -6.99 -12.39 -2.32
CA ALA A 17 -7.94 -11.58 -3.06
C ALA A 17 -8.19 -10.29 -2.25
N LEU A 18 -8.09 -9.14 -2.92
CA LEU A 18 -8.16 -7.83 -2.30
C LEU A 18 -9.17 -6.95 -3.04
N SER A 19 -9.82 -6.05 -2.31
CA SER A 19 -10.72 -5.03 -2.86
C SER A 19 -10.45 -3.65 -2.27
N LEU A 20 -10.82 -2.61 -3.01
CA LEU A 20 -10.86 -1.22 -2.56
C LEU A 20 -12.19 -0.60 -3.01
N GLU A 21 -12.81 0.20 -2.15
CA GLU A 21 -13.92 1.07 -2.55
C GLU A 21 -13.36 2.39 -3.08
N LEU A 22 -13.84 2.81 -4.25
CA LEU A 22 -13.38 4.02 -4.93
C LEU A 22 -14.54 5.01 -5.09
N PRO A 23 -14.34 6.31 -4.81
CA PRO A 23 -15.27 7.34 -5.21
C PRO A 23 -15.45 7.39 -6.73
N GLU A 24 -16.58 7.91 -7.22
CA GLU A 24 -16.87 8.01 -8.67
C GLU A 24 -15.81 8.83 -9.45
N SER A 25 -15.12 9.75 -8.78
CA SER A 25 -14.05 10.58 -9.37
C SER A 25 -12.73 9.84 -9.56
N TRP A 26 -12.65 8.58 -9.14
CA TRP A 26 -11.48 7.72 -9.23
C TRP A 26 -11.66 6.62 -10.27
N ALA A 27 -10.55 6.22 -10.88
CA ALA A 27 -10.51 5.12 -11.83
C ALA A 27 -9.31 4.21 -11.58
N SER A 28 -9.51 2.91 -11.79
CA SER A 28 -8.43 1.93 -11.75
C SER A 28 -7.48 2.09 -12.94
N PHE A 29 -6.23 1.70 -12.74
CA PHE A 29 -5.23 1.64 -13.80
C PHE A 29 -4.18 0.58 -13.46
N GLY A 30 -3.38 0.17 -14.45
CA GLY A 30 -2.25 -0.74 -14.24
C GLY A 30 -0.94 0.02 -14.03
N THR A 31 -0.12 -0.45 -13.10
CA THR A 31 1.27 0.01 -12.93
C THR A 31 2.14 -1.14 -12.45
N ALA A 32 3.43 -1.09 -12.73
CA ALA A 32 4.37 -2.13 -12.34
C ALA A 32 4.43 -2.28 -10.81
N GLY A 33 4.45 -3.53 -10.32
CA GLY A 33 4.55 -3.85 -8.90
C GLY A 33 3.24 -3.70 -8.09
N ALA A 34 2.15 -3.25 -8.72
CA ALA A 34 0.85 -3.15 -8.08
C ALA A 34 -0.07 -4.32 -8.43
N VAL A 35 -0.81 -4.82 -7.44
CA VAL A 35 -1.95 -5.74 -7.68
C VAL A 35 -3.25 -4.96 -7.88
N ILE A 36 -3.37 -3.78 -7.25
CA ILE A 36 -4.46 -2.83 -7.44
C ILE A 36 -3.83 -1.43 -7.48
N ALA A 37 -4.24 -0.61 -8.45
CA ALA A 37 -3.92 0.81 -8.44
C ALA A 37 -5.12 1.63 -8.89
N ALA A 38 -5.37 2.73 -8.19
CA ALA A 38 -6.42 3.67 -8.48
C ALA A 38 -5.91 5.09 -8.34
N GLY A 39 -6.46 6.01 -9.13
CA GLY A 39 -6.08 7.41 -9.07
C GLY A 39 -7.24 8.31 -9.47
N ARG A 40 -7.27 9.50 -8.89
CA ARG A 40 -8.26 10.52 -9.26
C ARG A 40 -7.99 11.03 -10.67
N ALA A 41 -9.03 11.40 -11.42
CA ALA A 41 -8.81 12.12 -12.68
C ALA A 41 -8.24 13.52 -12.39
N VAL A 42 -7.20 13.90 -13.12
CA VAL A 42 -6.57 15.23 -13.06
C VAL A 42 -6.28 15.74 -14.48
N PRO A 43 -6.19 17.07 -14.68
CA PRO A 43 -5.69 17.64 -15.92
C PRO A 43 -4.32 17.08 -16.33
N SER A 44 -4.05 17.06 -17.64
CA SER A 44 -2.76 16.60 -18.15
C SER A 44 -1.61 17.46 -17.61
N GLY A 45 -0.54 16.79 -17.16
CA GLY A 45 0.64 17.44 -16.60
C GLY A 45 0.59 17.65 -15.08
N GLU A 46 -0.57 17.45 -14.44
CA GLU A 46 -0.66 17.48 -12.97
C GLU A 46 -0.28 16.13 -12.36
N PHE A 47 0.23 16.18 -11.13
CA PHE A 47 0.44 14.96 -10.35
C PHE A 47 -0.90 14.29 -10.09
N ARG A 48 -1.02 13.02 -10.44
CA ARG A 48 -2.23 12.23 -10.20
C ARG A 48 -2.20 11.62 -8.80
N PRO A 49 -3.02 12.10 -7.84
CA PRO A 49 -3.10 11.47 -6.53
C PRO A 49 -3.63 10.05 -6.70
N ASN A 50 -3.03 9.12 -5.97
CA ASN A 50 -3.22 7.70 -6.21
C ASN A 50 -3.16 6.88 -4.93
N VAL A 51 -3.76 5.69 -5.00
CA VAL A 51 -3.63 4.63 -4.01
C VAL A 51 -3.15 3.39 -4.75
N ILE A 52 -2.06 2.81 -4.28
CA ILE A 52 -1.42 1.63 -4.85
C ILE A 52 -1.37 0.53 -3.80
N VAL A 53 -1.80 -0.67 -4.17
CA VAL A 53 -1.70 -1.88 -3.35
C VAL A 53 -0.65 -2.79 -3.97
N ALA A 54 0.37 -3.13 -3.20
CA ALA A 54 1.39 -4.12 -3.55
C ALA A 54 1.31 -5.32 -2.59
N VAL A 55 1.68 -6.50 -3.09
CA VAL A 55 1.77 -7.72 -2.29
C VAL A 55 3.16 -8.31 -2.45
N SER A 56 3.84 -8.56 -1.34
CA SER A 56 5.14 -9.23 -1.30
C SER A 56 5.05 -10.50 -0.47
N ARG A 57 5.70 -11.58 -0.91
CA ARG A 57 5.64 -12.89 -0.25
C ARG A 57 6.89 -13.18 0.55
N PHE A 58 6.69 -13.65 1.77
CA PHE A 58 7.72 -14.03 2.73
C PHE A 58 7.50 -15.46 3.21
N GLY A 59 8.50 -16.01 3.90
CA GLY A 59 8.40 -17.33 4.53
C GLY A 59 7.41 -17.34 5.70
N ALA A 60 6.95 -18.54 6.07
CA ALA A 60 6.17 -18.71 7.30
C ALA A 60 6.92 -18.11 8.50
N GLY A 61 6.21 -17.34 9.32
CA GLY A 61 6.75 -16.67 10.51
C GLY A 61 7.20 -15.22 10.29
N TYR A 62 7.09 -14.67 9.09
CA TYR A 62 7.22 -13.22 8.90
C TYR A 62 6.08 -12.49 9.64
N THR A 63 6.42 -11.48 10.43
CA THR A 63 5.48 -10.82 11.35
C THR A 63 5.18 -9.38 10.97
N LEU A 64 4.05 -8.86 11.47
CA LEU A 64 3.72 -7.43 11.35
C LEU A 64 4.76 -6.53 12.03
N GLU A 65 5.38 -6.98 13.13
CA GLU A 65 6.44 -6.25 13.82
C GLU A 65 7.67 -6.07 12.91
N GLN A 66 8.10 -7.14 12.24
CA GLN A 66 9.19 -7.09 11.27
C GLN A 66 8.85 -6.15 10.11
N ALA A 67 7.65 -6.29 9.53
CA ALA A 67 7.18 -5.40 8.46
C ALA A 67 7.12 -3.93 8.89
N THR A 68 6.68 -3.66 10.12
CA THR A 68 6.62 -2.31 10.69
C THR A 68 8.02 -1.70 10.84
N ALA A 69 8.98 -2.47 11.34
CA ALA A 69 10.36 -2.04 11.47
C ALA A 69 11.00 -1.76 10.10
N GLU A 70 10.77 -2.62 9.11
CA GLU A 70 11.26 -2.46 7.75
C GLU A 70 10.67 -1.22 7.07
N VAL A 71 9.35 -1.03 7.10
CA VAL A 71 8.70 0.15 6.52
C VAL A 71 9.15 1.43 7.22
N THR A 72 9.25 1.42 8.55
CA THR A 72 9.76 2.56 9.32
C THR A 72 11.20 2.91 8.91
N ALA A 73 12.06 1.91 8.75
CA ALA A 73 13.44 2.11 8.33
C ALA A 73 13.52 2.66 6.89
N GLN A 74 12.69 2.17 5.97
CA GLN A 74 12.59 2.68 4.61
C GLN A 74 12.16 4.15 4.58
N VAL A 75 11.12 4.50 5.35
CA VAL A 75 10.66 5.90 5.46
C VAL A 75 11.76 6.79 6.04
N SER A 76 12.42 6.34 7.11
CA SER A 76 13.50 7.12 7.77
C SER A 76 14.73 7.32 6.89
N ALA A 77 14.93 6.47 5.87
CA ALA A 77 16.03 6.57 4.93
C ALA A 77 15.78 7.58 3.79
N ILE A 78 14.56 8.12 3.67
CA ILE A 78 14.23 9.14 2.68
C ILE A 78 14.86 10.47 3.11
N ASP A 79 15.67 11.06 2.23
CA ASP A 79 16.31 12.35 2.50
C ASP A 79 15.27 13.46 2.71
N GLY A 80 15.44 14.24 3.78
CA GLY A 80 14.52 15.31 4.15
C GLY A 80 13.12 14.86 4.55
N VAL A 81 12.92 13.58 4.91
CA VAL A 81 11.61 13.08 5.35
C VAL A 81 11.13 13.77 6.63
N VAL A 82 9.85 14.09 6.65
CA VAL A 82 9.14 14.57 7.84
C VAL A 82 8.02 13.58 8.13
N GLU A 83 8.16 12.84 9.23
CA GLU A 83 7.09 11.99 9.72
C GLU A 83 5.96 12.84 10.32
N LEU A 84 4.73 12.55 9.91
CA LEU A 84 3.51 13.26 10.31
C LEU A 84 2.73 12.49 11.38
N GLY A 85 2.93 11.18 11.45
CA GLY A 85 2.41 10.32 12.50
C GLY A 85 2.41 8.86 12.10
N ARG A 86 2.34 7.98 13.10
CA ARG A 86 2.22 6.53 12.92
C ARG A 86 1.31 5.94 14.00
N ASP A 87 0.59 4.88 13.65
CA ASP A 87 -0.32 4.18 14.57
C ASP A 87 -0.45 2.71 14.21
N THR A 88 -0.78 1.89 15.20
CA THR A 88 -1.34 0.55 14.99
C THR A 88 -2.85 0.70 14.81
N LEU A 89 -3.39 0.13 13.73
CA LEU A 89 -4.83 0.12 13.48
C LEU A 89 -5.24 -1.09 12.62
N PRO A 90 -6.53 -1.45 12.60
CA PRO A 90 -6.99 -2.54 11.75
C PRO A 90 -6.75 -2.28 10.26
N VAL A 91 -6.21 -3.27 9.55
CA VAL A 91 -6.00 -3.25 8.10
C VAL A 91 -6.40 -4.63 7.56
N LEU A 92 -7.21 -4.69 6.50
CA LEU A 92 -7.77 -5.95 5.95
C LEU A 92 -8.53 -6.83 6.98
N GLY A 93 -9.10 -6.20 8.01
CA GLY A 93 -9.84 -6.85 9.09
C GLY A 93 -8.98 -7.52 10.17
N GLY A 94 -7.65 -7.35 10.14
CA GLY A 94 -6.71 -7.84 11.16
C GLY A 94 -5.83 -6.73 11.72
N GLU A 95 -4.83 -7.08 12.53
CA GLU A 95 -3.82 -6.11 12.98
C GLU A 95 -3.05 -5.52 11.80
N GLY A 96 -2.76 -4.22 11.88
CA GLY A 96 -2.02 -3.51 10.87
C GLY A 96 -1.30 -2.30 11.44
N PHE A 97 -0.49 -1.68 10.60
CA PHE A 97 0.29 -0.50 10.95
C PHE A 97 0.12 0.57 9.87
N ARG A 98 0.16 1.83 10.30
CA ARG A 98 0.19 3.00 9.42
C ARG A 98 1.34 3.92 9.79
N ILE A 99 1.96 4.48 8.76
CA ILE A 99 2.83 5.66 8.86
C ILE A 99 2.46 6.67 7.78
N GLU A 100 2.43 7.94 8.15
CA GLU A 100 2.24 9.06 7.24
C GLU A 100 3.44 9.99 7.33
N PHE A 101 3.91 10.47 6.18
CA PHE A 101 5.12 11.26 6.07
C PHE A 101 5.09 12.15 4.82
N SER A 102 5.96 13.14 4.78
CA SER A 102 6.19 13.96 3.60
C SER A 102 7.68 14.08 3.30
N TYR A 103 8.01 14.39 2.06
CA TYR A 103 9.37 14.68 1.60
C TYR A 103 9.33 15.52 0.32
N THR A 104 10.45 16.11 -0.06
CA THR A 104 10.55 16.87 -1.31
C THR A 104 10.94 15.96 -2.48
N ASP A 105 10.10 15.90 -3.52
CA ASP A 105 10.42 15.30 -4.81
C ASP A 105 10.84 16.39 -5.80
N ALA A 106 11.93 16.15 -6.54
CA ALA A 106 12.50 17.13 -7.47
C ALA A 106 11.58 17.52 -8.64
N ARG A 107 10.57 16.70 -8.96
CA ARG A 107 9.70 16.88 -10.13
C ARG A 107 8.40 17.59 -9.78
N VAL A 108 7.86 17.32 -8.59
CA VAL A 108 6.50 17.75 -8.20
C VAL A 108 6.45 18.51 -6.88
N GLY A 109 7.61 18.79 -6.29
CA GLY A 109 7.71 19.47 -5.00
C GLY A 109 7.39 18.54 -3.84
N THR A 110 6.76 19.05 -2.79
CA THR A 110 6.41 18.25 -1.62
C THR A 110 5.42 17.15 -2.00
N LEU A 111 5.77 15.91 -1.69
CA LEU A 111 4.86 14.77 -1.68
C LEU A 111 4.48 14.42 -0.25
N MET A 112 3.23 14.00 -0.08
CA MET A 112 2.71 13.40 1.14
C MET A 112 2.32 11.96 0.83
N GLN A 113 2.77 11.04 1.67
CA GLN A 113 2.49 9.62 1.56
C GLN A 113 1.97 9.05 2.87
N GLY A 114 1.07 8.08 2.72
CA GLY A 114 0.47 7.33 3.81
C GLY A 114 0.56 5.87 3.44
N VAL A 115 1.25 5.09 4.27
CA VAL A 115 1.44 3.66 4.05
C VAL A 115 0.66 2.93 5.12
N ARG A 116 -0.19 1.97 4.70
CA ARG A 116 -0.80 0.98 5.59
C ARG A 116 -0.31 -0.40 5.22
N ILE A 117 0.04 -1.20 6.22
CA ILE A 117 0.47 -2.58 6.04
C ILE A 117 -0.33 -3.56 6.86
N ALA A 118 -0.48 -4.76 6.31
CA ALA A 118 -0.99 -5.95 6.98
C ALA A 118 -0.19 -7.16 6.52
N VAL A 119 0.04 -8.11 7.42
CA VAL A 119 0.61 -9.42 7.07
C VAL A 119 -0.52 -10.44 7.07
N VAL A 120 -0.68 -11.15 5.95
CA VAL A 120 -1.71 -12.17 5.75
C VAL A 120 -1.03 -13.53 5.72
N GLU A 121 -1.35 -14.36 6.71
CA GLU A 121 -0.94 -15.78 6.69
C GLU A 121 -1.64 -16.49 5.53
N ASN A 122 -0.86 -17.23 4.73
CA ASN A 122 -1.35 -17.90 3.53
C ASN A 122 -0.68 -19.27 3.38
N GLY A 123 -1.09 -20.21 4.24
CA GLY A 123 -0.54 -21.57 4.26
C GLY A 123 0.94 -21.60 4.62
N PRO A 124 1.85 -22.10 3.75
CA PRO A 124 3.29 -22.20 4.06
C PRO A 124 4.06 -20.87 3.95
N VAL A 125 3.37 -19.77 3.62
CA VAL A 125 3.96 -18.45 3.37
C VAL A 125 3.15 -17.36 4.07
N ALA A 126 3.72 -16.16 4.16
CA ALA A 126 3.04 -14.96 4.60
C ALA A 126 3.10 -13.91 3.48
N ASP A 127 2.00 -13.21 3.25
CA ASP A 127 1.90 -12.15 2.25
C ASP A 127 1.80 -10.79 2.96
N LEU A 128 2.78 -9.91 2.76
CA LEU A 128 2.74 -8.51 3.17
C LEU A 128 1.92 -7.73 2.14
N VAL A 129 0.79 -7.18 2.58
CA VAL A 129 0.01 -6.23 1.79
C VAL A 129 0.38 -4.82 2.21
N GLN A 130 0.83 -4.00 1.25
CA GLN A 130 1.16 -2.60 1.47
C GLN A 130 0.26 -1.71 0.60
N ILE A 131 -0.46 -0.80 1.25
CA ILE A 131 -1.37 0.16 0.63
C ILE A 131 -0.75 1.55 0.78
N THR A 132 -0.34 2.16 -0.32
CA THR A 132 0.32 3.47 -0.33
C THR A 132 -0.58 4.50 -0.99
N ALA A 133 -1.02 5.50 -0.24
CA ALA A 133 -1.66 6.70 -0.77
C ALA A 133 -0.61 7.78 -1.02
N THR A 134 -0.70 8.49 -2.15
CA THR A 134 0.22 9.58 -2.50
C THR A 134 -0.55 10.77 -3.06
N ALA A 135 -0.17 11.97 -2.61
CA ALA A 135 -0.61 13.26 -3.15
C ALA A 135 0.52 14.28 -3.07
N THR A 136 0.41 15.39 -3.80
CA THR A 136 1.27 16.56 -3.51
C THR A 136 0.87 17.21 -2.19
N GLY A 137 1.76 18.01 -1.61
CA GLY A 137 1.47 18.77 -0.38
C GLY A 137 0.24 19.67 -0.53
N GLU A 138 0.07 20.33 -1.69
CA GLU A 138 -1.10 21.15 -1.99
C GLU A 138 -2.38 20.30 -2.05
N GLN A 139 -2.37 19.19 -2.80
CA GLN A 139 -3.50 18.27 -2.91
C GLN A 139 -3.91 17.70 -1.54
N ALA A 140 -2.93 17.36 -0.70
CA ALA A 140 -3.19 16.77 0.60
C ALA A 140 -3.97 17.70 1.55
N THR A 141 -3.90 19.02 1.36
CA THR A 141 -4.69 19.97 2.18
C THR A 141 -6.21 19.74 2.09
N THR A 142 -6.68 19.12 0.99
CA THR A 142 -8.10 18.87 0.75
C THR A 142 -8.43 17.39 0.54
N LEU A 143 -7.50 16.61 -0.04
CA LEU A 143 -7.75 15.22 -0.44
C LEU A 143 -7.31 14.18 0.58
N TRP A 144 -6.59 14.57 1.64
CA TRP A 144 -5.99 13.57 2.53
C TRP A 144 -7.00 12.72 3.28
N GLY A 145 -8.15 13.28 3.64
CA GLY A 145 -9.28 12.52 4.21
C GLY A 145 -9.78 11.44 3.25
N GLU A 146 -10.08 11.82 2.00
CA GLU A 146 -10.55 10.90 0.95
C GLU A 146 -9.54 9.77 0.69
N LEU A 147 -8.24 10.08 0.65
CA LEU A 147 -7.18 9.07 0.51
C LEU A 147 -7.14 8.09 1.68
N ARG A 148 -7.27 8.59 2.92
CA ARG A 148 -7.36 7.73 4.12
C ARG A 148 -8.60 6.84 4.09
N ASP A 149 -9.73 7.34 3.57
CA ASP A 149 -10.97 6.58 3.46
C ASP A 149 -10.82 5.45 2.43
N ILE A 150 -10.22 5.72 1.26
CA ILE A 150 -9.89 4.70 0.25
C ILE A 150 -8.96 3.64 0.84
N GLN A 151 -7.92 4.03 1.59
CA GLN A 151 -7.05 3.05 2.25
C GLN A 151 -7.79 2.24 3.33
N ALA A 152 -8.77 2.83 4.01
CA ALA A 152 -9.54 2.18 5.07
C ALA A 152 -10.57 1.18 4.52
N SER A 153 -11.06 1.37 3.30
CA SER A 153 -12.00 0.46 2.65
C SER A 153 -11.36 -0.85 2.17
N ALA A 154 -10.02 -0.96 2.26
CA ALA A 154 -9.31 -2.15 1.84
C ALA A 154 -9.77 -3.39 2.62
N ALA A 155 -10.21 -4.41 1.88
CA ALA A 155 -10.71 -5.66 2.43
C ALA A 155 -10.15 -6.87 1.69
N ARG A 156 -10.22 -8.04 2.35
CA ARG A 156 -10.05 -9.33 1.68
C ARG A 156 -11.36 -9.68 0.99
N ALA A 157 -11.28 -10.03 -0.29
CA ALA A 157 -12.43 -10.36 -1.15
C ALA A 157 -12.78 -11.85 -1.13
#